data_AF-A0A1W1YXN9-F1
#
_entry.id   AF-A0A1W1YXN9-F1
#
_cell.length_a   1.000
_cell.length_b   1.000
_cell.length_c   1.000
_cell.angle_alpha   90.00
_cell.angle_beta   90.00
_cell.angle_gamma   90.00
#
_symmetry.space_group_name_H-M   'P 1'
#
loop_
_entity.id
_entity.type
_entity.pdbx_description
1 polymer ?
#
loop_
_entity_poly.entity_id
_entity_poly.type
_entity_poly.pdbx_seq_one_letter_code
_entity_poly.pdbx_strand_id
1 'polypeptide(L)'
;MHTDTTPAPAGPDRFPGFSEDAPLDVPALTRADTPELLSCRIADGTMDAFFDALASTGNCAHPIRLAGSTTTVETTTGQVLSTFDTRDLPFGVLHRPCGNRRASACPACSRVYARDTYALIHAGINGGKTVPAHVRDNPLLFVTLTAPSFGPVHGHRHGRACRPRRRDDQTRCPHGRPSWCGIVHDEDDHANGAPLCSDCHDTASAVMWQWHAPELWRRFTIALRRSIAHHLHVPEASLSEHASVQYAKVAEYQTRGLIHFHARALPPVLGHRV
;
A
#
# COMPACT_ATOMS: atom_id res chain seq x y z
N MET A 1 27.05 10.86 22.15
CA MET A 1 27.55 9.57 21.63
C MET A 1 26.51 9.06 20.65
N HIS A 2 26.65 9.40 19.37
CA HIS A 2 25.69 9.01 18.33
C HIS A 2 25.90 7.52 18.04
N THR A 3 24.96 6.68 18.48
CA THR A 3 24.89 5.29 18.02
C THR A 3 24.32 5.29 16.62
N ASP A 4 25.22 5.26 15.65
CA ASP A 4 24.95 4.94 14.25
C ASP A 4 24.27 3.56 14.22
N THR A 5 22.94 3.57 14.06
CA THR A 5 22.12 2.36 13.99
C THR A 5 21.79 2.12 12.53
N THR A 6 22.82 1.92 11.72
CA THR A 6 22.64 1.39 10.38
C THR A 6 22.38 -0.12 10.52
N PRO A 7 21.17 -0.64 10.25
CA PRO A 7 20.90 -2.06 10.39
C PRO A 7 21.80 -2.85 9.43
N ALA A 8 22.42 -3.91 9.92
CA ALA A 8 23.20 -4.84 9.11
C ALA A 8 22.35 -5.36 7.93
N PRO A 9 22.95 -5.58 6.74
CA PRO A 9 22.21 -6.06 5.59
C PRO A 9 21.54 -7.40 5.94
N ALA A 10 20.22 -7.44 5.76
CA ALA A 10 19.43 -8.64 5.95
C ALA A 10 19.96 -9.76 5.02
N GLY A 11 20.20 -10.95 5.57
CA GLY A 11 20.41 -12.15 4.74
C GLY A 11 19.20 -12.40 3.81
N PRO A 12 19.35 -13.20 2.75
CA PRO A 12 18.36 -13.30 1.67
C PRO A 12 16.93 -13.68 2.11
N ASP A 13 16.79 -14.32 3.28
CA ASP A 13 15.50 -14.78 3.82
C ASP A 13 14.88 -13.84 4.87
N ARG A 14 15.57 -12.78 5.28
CA ARG A 14 15.09 -11.88 6.36
C ARG A 14 14.37 -10.68 5.76
N PHE A 15 13.18 -10.37 6.27
CA PHE A 15 12.42 -9.18 5.88
C PHE A 15 13.29 -7.93 6.07
N PRO A 16 13.64 -7.19 5.00
CA PRO A 16 14.55 -6.04 5.09
C PRO A 16 13.86 -4.79 5.66
N GLY A 17 12.55 -4.85 5.94
CA GLY A 17 11.81 -3.76 6.56
C GLY A 17 12.06 -3.66 8.06
N PHE A 18 11.10 -3.05 8.77
CA PHE A 18 11.22 -2.79 10.19
C PHE A 18 11.39 -4.08 11.02
N SER A 19 12.51 -4.20 11.74
CA SER A 19 12.75 -5.26 12.73
C SER A 19 11.97 -4.99 14.02
N GLU A 20 11.98 -5.96 14.95
CA GLU A 20 11.45 -5.77 16.31
C GLU A 20 12.23 -4.67 17.06
N ASP A 21 13.49 -4.44 16.68
CA ASP A 21 14.34 -3.37 17.20
C ASP A 21 14.11 -2.02 16.51
N ALA A 22 13.22 -1.95 15.51
CA ALA A 22 12.97 -0.69 14.82
C ALA A 22 12.33 0.31 15.80
N PRO A 23 12.91 1.52 15.94
CA PRO A 23 12.49 2.46 16.96
C PRO A 23 11.00 2.73 16.89
N LEU A 24 10.36 2.75 18.06
CA LEU A 24 8.99 3.22 18.17
C LEU A 24 9.02 4.73 17.94
N ASP A 25 8.50 5.16 16.80
CA ASP A 25 8.18 6.56 16.60
C ASP A 25 6.93 6.86 17.43
N VAL A 26 7.14 7.52 18.57
CA VAL A 26 6.09 7.89 19.54
C VAL A 26 6.07 9.41 19.69
N PRO A 27 5.59 10.16 18.68
CA PRO A 27 5.50 11.62 18.77
C PRO A 27 4.64 12.06 19.95
N ALA A 28 3.70 11.21 20.38
CA ALA A 28 2.90 11.43 21.57
C ALA A 28 3.74 11.68 22.83
N LEU A 29 4.88 10.99 23.01
CA LEU A 29 5.76 11.20 24.18
C LEU A 29 6.44 12.57 24.19
N THR A 30 6.50 13.26 23.05
CA THR A 30 7.06 14.61 22.95
C THR A 30 6.04 15.71 23.24
N ARG A 31 4.78 15.36 23.48
CA ARG A 31 3.75 16.35 23.83
C ARG A 31 3.90 16.82 25.27
N ALA A 32 3.74 18.12 25.49
CA ALA A 32 3.91 18.75 26.79
C ALA A 32 2.93 18.25 27.88
N ASP A 33 1.76 17.73 27.49
CA ASP A 33 0.73 17.19 28.37
C ASP A 33 0.98 15.75 28.82
N THR A 34 1.92 15.04 28.19
CA THR A 34 2.17 13.61 28.45
C THR A 34 2.57 13.29 29.88
N PRO A 35 3.50 14.03 30.53
CA PRO A 35 3.90 13.72 31.90
C PRO A 35 2.74 13.80 32.90
N GLU A 36 1.84 14.77 32.70
CA GLU A 36 0.66 14.96 33.54
C GLU A 36 -0.34 13.82 33.33
N LEU A 37 -0.64 13.45 32.07
CA LEU A 37 -1.50 12.31 31.75
C LEU A 37 -0.96 10.99 32.31
N LEU A 38 0.36 10.77 32.27
CA LEU A 38 0.97 9.60 32.87
C LEU A 38 0.87 9.64 34.40
N SER A 39 1.13 10.79 35.01
CA SER A 39 1.06 10.97 36.47
C SER A 39 -0.35 10.72 37.01
N CYS A 40 -1.39 11.20 36.31
CA CYS A 40 -2.78 10.91 36.67
C CYS A 40 -3.08 9.41 36.65
N ARG A 41 -2.62 8.69 35.62
CA ARG A 41 -2.84 7.23 35.50
C ARG A 41 -2.09 6.39 36.55
N ILE A 42 -0.93 6.87 37.01
CA ILE A 42 -0.22 6.26 38.14
C ILE A 42 -1.02 6.50 39.41
N ALA A 43 -1.46 7.74 39.64
CA ALA A 43 -2.17 8.13 40.85
C ALA A 43 -3.54 7.45 40.99
N ASP A 44 -4.26 7.23 39.90
CA ASP A 44 -5.58 6.57 39.90
C ASP A 44 -5.50 5.04 39.72
N GLY A 45 -4.30 4.47 39.57
CA GLY A 45 -4.07 3.03 39.42
C GLY A 45 -4.49 2.44 38.06
N THR A 46 -4.84 3.26 37.07
CA THR A 46 -5.30 2.79 35.74
C THR A 46 -4.14 2.50 34.78
N MET A 47 -2.90 2.63 35.23
CA MET A 47 -1.70 2.47 34.39
C MET A 47 -1.61 1.09 33.71
N ASP A 48 -1.84 0.00 34.45
CA ASP A 48 -1.75 -1.36 33.88
C ASP A 48 -2.82 -1.58 32.81
N ALA A 49 -4.07 -1.21 33.12
CA ALA A 49 -5.17 -1.27 32.15
C ALA A 49 -4.90 -0.43 30.89
N PHE A 50 -4.20 0.70 31.04
CA PHE A 50 -3.79 1.53 29.91
C PHE A 50 -2.73 0.84 29.05
N PHE A 51 -1.71 0.23 29.66
CA PHE A 51 -0.71 -0.55 28.92
C PHE A 51 -1.32 -1.77 28.22
N ASP A 52 -2.21 -2.49 28.88
CA ASP A 52 -2.94 -3.60 28.28
C ASP A 52 -3.76 -3.14 27.07
N ALA A 53 -4.46 -2.00 27.19
CA ALA A 53 -5.21 -1.42 26.08
C ALA A 53 -4.29 -1.02 24.91
N LEU A 54 -3.13 -0.41 25.17
CA LEU A 54 -2.15 -0.07 24.13
C LEU A 54 -1.57 -1.33 23.45
N ALA A 55 -1.15 -2.32 24.25
CA ALA A 55 -0.60 -3.57 23.77
C ALA A 55 -1.61 -4.33 22.90
N SER A 56 -2.88 -4.35 23.28
CA SER A 56 -3.96 -4.99 22.50
C SER A 56 -4.15 -4.40 21.09
N THR A 57 -3.72 -3.15 20.88
CA THR A 57 -3.76 -2.49 19.56
C THR A 57 -2.45 -2.55 18.79
N GLY A 58 -1.45 -3.25 19.32
CA GLY A 58 -0.11 -3.29 18.74
C GLY A 58 0.57 -1.93 18.73
N ASN A 59 0.30 -1.08 19.74
CA ASN A 59 0.81 0.29 19.85
C ASN A 59 0.39 1.21 18.69
N CYS A 60 -0.84 1.04 18.20
CA CYS A 60 -1.42 1.90 17.18
C CYS A 60 -1.39 3.37 17.63
N ALA A 61 -0.88 4.27 16.78
CA ALA A 61 -0.81 5.70 17.09
C ALA A 61 -2.20 6.40 17.09
N HIS A 62 -3.18 5.83 16.37
CA HIS A 62 -4.51 6.41 16.19
C HIS A 62 -5.61 5.36 16.39
N PRO A 63 -5.72 4.70 17.56
CA PRO A 63 -6.64 3.60 17.75
C PRO A 63 -8.10 4.04 17.58
N ILE A 64 -8.89 3.21 16.91
CA ILE A 64 -10.34 3.41 16.76
C ILE A 64 -11.01 3.02 18.06
N ARG A 65 -11.87 3.90 18.59
CA ARG A 65 -12.64 3.67 19.81
C ARG A 65 -14.03 3.17 19.43
N LEU A 66 -14.37 1.97 19.88
CA LEU A 66 -15.67 1.35 19.67
C LEU A 66 -16.42 1.32 21.01
N ALA A 67 -17.71 1.65 20.97
CA ALA A 67 -18.63 1.51 22.09
C ALA A 67 -19.81 0.65 21.65
N GLY A 68 -20.20 -0.32 22.48
CA GLY A 68 -21.32 -1.20 22.19
C GLY A 68 -21.24 -2.52 22.94
N SER A 69 -22.12 -3.44 22.56
CA SER A 69 -22.16 -4.78 23.11
C SER A 69 -22.37 -5.81 22.00
N THR A 70 -21.97 -7.05 22.28
CA THR A 70 -22.25 -8.20 21.43
C THR A 70 -22.73 -9.36 22.29
N THR A 71 -23.73 -10.07 21.80
CA THR A 71 -24.22 -11.31 22.40
C THR A 71 -24.09 -12.40 21.35
N THR A 72 -23.27 -13.39 21.62
CA THR A 72 -23.13 -14.58 20.77
C THR A 72 -24.21 -15.56 21.17
N VAL A 73 -25.06 -15.95 20.23
CA VAL A 73 -26.16 -16.89 20.45
C VAL A 73 -25.99 -18.09 19.53
N GLU A 74 -26.18 -19.29 20.06
CA GLU A 74 -26.27 -20.51 19.28
C GLU A 74 -27.59 -20.53 18.49
N THR A 75 -27.48 -20.55 17.16
CA THR A 75 -28.65 -20.35 16.27
C THR A 75 -29.69 -21.47 16.34
N THR A 76 -29.28 -22.68 16.73
CA THR A 76 -30.16 -23.86 16.75
C THR A 76 -30.98 -23.94 18.04
N THR A 77 -30.37 -23.59 19.17
CA THR A 77 -30.98 -23.73 20.51
C THR A 77 -31.49 -22.39 21.06
N GLY A 78 -31.01 -21.26 20.52
CA GLY A 78 -31.23 -19.93 21.08
C GLY A 78 -30.41 -19.66 22.34
N GLN A 79 -29.48 -20.56 22.72
CA GLN A 79 -28.67 -20.39 23.92
C GLN A 79 -27.65 -19.27 23.74
N VAL A 80 -27.57 -18.36 24.72
CA VAL A 80 -26.50 -17.35 24.78
C VAL A 80 -25.19 -18.04 25.16
N LEU A 81 -24.19 -17.97 24.27
CA LEU A 81 -22.86 -18.52 24.48
C LEU A 81 -21.94 -17.53 25.19
N SER A 82 -22.06 -16.24 24.87
CA SER A 82 -21.27 -15.18 25.49
C SER A 82 -21.93 -13.82 25.31
N THR A 83 -21.71 -12.93 26.27
CA THR A 83 -22.06 -11.51 26.16
C THR A 83 -20.81 -10.70 26.45
N PHE A 84 -20.62 -9.63 25.69
CA PHE A 84 -19.56 -8.66 25.85
C PHE A 84 -20.16 -7.27 25.80
N ASP A 85 -19.78 -6.39 26.71
CA ASP A 85 -20.17 -4.99 26.72
C ASP A 85 -18.94 -4.11 26.95
N THR A 86 -18.76 -3.07 26.16
CA THR A 86 -17.60 -2.18 26.32
C THR A 86 -17.64 -1.39 27.62
N ARG A 87 -18.82 -1.25 28.26
CA ARG A 87 -18.97 -0.60 29.57
C ARG A 87 -18.24 -1.35 30.68
N ASP A 88 -18.00 -2.65 30.49
CA ASP A 88 -17.28 -3.49 31.43
C ASP A 88 -15.75 -3.40 31.25
N LEU A 89 -15.28 -2.68 30.23
CA LEU A 89 -13.85 -2.43 30.01
C LEU A 89 -13.35 -1.24 30.84
N PRO A 90 -12.06 -1.20 31.22
CA PRO A 90 -11.49 -0.14 32.07
C PRO A 90 -11.72 1.30 31.58
N PHE A 91 -11.91 1.49 30.27
CA PHE A 91 -12.13 2.80 29.65
C PHE A 91 -13.53 2.96 29.03
N GLY A 92 -14.44 2.02 29.27
CA GLY A 92 -15.79 2.03 28.69
C GLY A 92 -15.84 1.85 27.16
N VAL A 93 -14.70 1.62 26.52
CA VAL A 93 -14.53 1.49 25.07
C VAL A 93 -13.54 0.39 24.72
N LEU A 94 -13.78 -0.26 23.59
CA LEU A 94 -12.83 -1.19 22.97
C LEU A 94 -11.94 -0.42 21.99
N HIS A 95 -10.63 -0.50 22.18
CA HIS A 95 -9.66 0.05 21.25
C HIS A 95 -9.31 -0.97 20.17
N ARG A 96 -9.32 -0.53 18.91
CA ARG A 96 -8.89 -1.34 17.76
C ARG A 96 -7.80 -0.63 16.97
N PRO A 97 -6.82 -1.36 16.41
CA PRO A 97 -5.82 -0.75 15.53
C PRO A 97 -6.49 -0.08 14.33
N CYS A 98 -5.98 1.06 13.87
CA CYS A 98 -6.58 1.81 12.77
C CYS A 98 -6.41 1.15 11.40
N GLY A 99 -5.47 0.20 11.28
CA GLY A 99 -5.18 -0.49 10.03
C GLY A 99 -4.63 0.42 8.92
N ASN A 100 -4.19 1.64 9.26
CA ASN A 100 -3.64 2.56 8.27
C ASN A 100 -2.29 2.03 7.77
N ARG A 101 -2.17 1.93 6.45
CA ARG A 101 -1.00 1.35 5.77
C ARG A 101 0.12 2.37 5.54
N ARG A 102 -0.14 3.66 5.76
CA ARG A 102 0.83 4.74 5.56
C ARG A 102 1.68 4.93 6.81
N ALA A 103 3.00 4.78 6.68
CA ALA A 103 3.94 4.97 7.79
C ALA A 103 3.84 6.37 8.41
N SER A 104 3.67 7.41 7.58
CA SER A 104 3.47 8.79 8.03
C SER A 104 2.19 9.02 8.84
N ALA A 105 1.19 8.14 8.72
CA ALA A 105 -0.06 8.24 9.47
C ALA A 105 -0.11 7.29 10.66
N CYS A 106 0.44 6.08 10.56
CA CYS A 106 0.54 5.16 11.69
C CYS A 106 1.75 4.22 11.51
N PRO A 107 2.90 4.53 12.13
CA PRO A 107 4.10 3.70 12.03
C PRO A 107 3.86 2.27 12.52
N ALA A 108 3.11 2.07 13.60
CA ALA A 108 2.84 0.74 14.15
C ALA A 108 1.98 -0.13 13.21
N CYS A 109 0.81 0.37 12.77
CA CYS A 109 -0.07 -0.42 11.88
C CYS A 109 0.55 -0.66 10.50
N SER A 110 1.28 0.32 9.95
CA SER A 110 1.95 0.16 8.66
C SER A 110 3.06 -0.89 8.71
N ARG A 111 3.78 -1.01 9.83
CA ARG A 111 4.79 -2.06 10.06
C ARG A 111 4.20 -3.46 10.04
N VAL A 112 3.11 -3.67 10.78
CA VAL A 112 2.38 -4.96 10.80
C VAL A 112 1.91 -5.29 9.39
N TYR A 113 1.27 -4.34 8.71
CA TYR A 113 0.82 -4.52 7.32
C TYR A 113 1.96 -4.89 6.38
N ALA A 114 3.12 -4.22 6.48
CA ALA A 114 4.27 -4.47 5.63
C ALA A 114 4.86 -5.88 5.86
N ARG A 115 4.97 -6.31 7.13
CA ARG A 115 5.44 -7.66 7.51
C ARG A 115 4.48 -8.74 7.00
N ASP A 116 3.18 -8.54 7.18
CA ASP A 116 2.15 -9.48 6.71
C ASP A 116 2.15 -9.58 5.17
N THR A 117 2.19 -8.44 4.49
CA THR A 117 2.24 -8.36 3.03
C THR A 117 3.50 -9.04 2.49
N TYR A 118 4.65 -8.79 3.11
CA TYR A 118 5.89 -9.48 2.76
C TYR A 118 5.77 -10.98 2.94
N ALA A 119 5.28 -11.45 4.08
CA ALA A 119 5.18 -12.88 4.35
C ALA A 119 4.23 -13.58 3.35
N LEU A 120 3.15 -12.90 2.93
CA LEU A 120 2.24 -13.39 1.89
C LEU A 120 2.93 -13.46 0.52
N ILE A 121 3.58 -12.39 0.09
CA ILE A 121 4.27 -12.33 -1.21
C ILE A 121 5.45 -13.32 -1.24
N HIS A 122 6.25 -13.37 -0.19
CA HIS A 122 7.40 -14.25 -0.09
C HIS A 122 6.98 -15.72 -0.14
N ALA A 123 5.97 -16.13 0.64
CA ALA A 123 5.45 -17.50 0.58
C ALA A 123 4.84 -17.81 -0.80
N GLY A 124 4.17 -16.83 -1.43
CA GLY A 124 3.59 -16.97 -2.76
C GLY A 124 4.60 -17.02 -3.91
N ILE A 125 5.87 -16.67 -3.68
CA ILE A 125 6.94 -16.74 -4.69
C ILE A 125 7.88 -17.92 -4.40
N ASN A 126 8.35 -18.07 -3.16
CA ASN A 126 9.37 -19.04 -2.79
C ASN A 126 8.79 -20.35 -2.22
N GLY A 127 7.48 -20.40 -1.96
CA GLY A 127 6.87 -21.42 -1.11
C GLY A 127 7.11 -21.16 0.40
N GLY A 128 6.60 -22.04 1.25
CA GLY A 128 6.71 -21.96 2.70
C GLY A 128 5.37 -21.74 3.40
N LYS A 129 5.35 -21.90 4.74
CA LYS A 129 4.13 -22.03 5.55
C LYS A 129 3.22 -23.15 4.98
N THR A 130 2.09 -22.79 4.41
CA THR A 130 1.11 -23.69 3.78
C THR A 130 1.24 -23.74 2.26
N VAL A 131 2.21 -23.01 1.66
CA VAL A 131 2.42 -22.95 0.21
C VAL A 131 3.52 -23.92 -0.22
N PRO A 132 3.29 -24.78 -1.25
CA PRO A 132 4.30 -25.73 -1.74
C PRO A 132 5.57 -25.06 -2.29
N ALA A 133 6.72 -25.73 -2.14
CA ALA A 133 8.01 -25.21 -2.60
C ALA A 133 8.14 -25.08 -4.13
N HIS A 134 7.43 -25.91 -4.90
CA HIS A 134 7.46 -25.87 -6.38
C HIS A 134 6.85 -24.59 -6.96
N VAL A 135 6.21 -23.74 -6.15
CA VAL A 135 5.69 -22.44 -6.60
C VAL A 135 6.81 -21.55 -7.15
N ARG A 136 8.05 -21.73 -6.68
CA ARG A 136 9.23 -21.01 -7.16
C ARG A 136 9.59 -21.31 -8.62
N ASP A 137 9.15 -22.46 -9.13
CA ASP A 137 9.45 -22.91 -10.49
C ASP A 137 8.46 -22.30 -11.50
N ASN A 138 7.41 -21.64 -11.01
CA ASN A 138 6.44 -20.94 -11.83
C ASN A 138 7.05 -19.66 -12.40
N PRO A 139 6.66 -19.26 -13.62
CA PRO A 139 7.11 -17.98 -14.16
C PRO A 139 6.68 -16.83 -13.23
N LEU A 140 7.38 -15.70 -13.30
CA LEU A 140 7.05 -14.50 -12.53
C LEU A 140 7.14 -13.29 -13.45
N LEU A 141 6.08 -12.49 -13.50
CA LEU A 141 6.03 -11.27 -14.30
C LEU A 141 5.96 -10.05 -13.39
N PHE A 142 6.84 -9.09 -13.65
CA PHE A 142 6.71 -7.74 -13.12
C PHE A 142 6.15 -6.84 -14.21
N VAL A 143 4.89 -6.45 -14.07
CA VAL A 143 4.15 -5.66 -15.05
C VAL A 143 3.89 -4.27 -14.49
N THR A 144 4.17 -3.26 -15.30
CA THR A 144 3.80 -1.87 -14.99
C THR A 144 2.79 -1.38 -16.02
N LEU A 145 1.59 -1.03 -15.56
CA LEU A 145 0.53 -0.43 -16.38
C LEU A 145 0.49 1.07 -16.11
N THR A 146 1.04 1.86 -17.04
CA THR A 146 1.14 3.31 -16.91
C THR A 146 -0.08 4.01 -17.51
N ALA A 147 -0.42 5.16 -16.92
CA ALA A 147 -1.42 6.05 -17.48
C ALA A 147 -0.97 6.56 -18.87
N PRO A 148 -1.92 6.83 -19.78
CA PRO A 148 -1.64 7.51 -21.04
C PRO A 148 -0.91 8.86 -20.86
N SER A 149 -0.40 9.40 -21.96
CA SER A 149 0.06 10.80 -21.99
C SER A 149 -1.12 11.73 -22.21
N PHE A 150 -1.27 12.74 -21.36
CA PHE A 150 -2.32 13.78 -21.47
C PHE A 150 -1.75 15.14 -21.87
N GLY A 151 -0.47 15.20 -22.23
CA GLY A 151 0.20 16.44 -22.59
C GLY A 151 1.62 16.51 -22.05
N PRO A 152 2.39 17.51 -22.49
CA PRO A 152 3.75 17.71 -22.03
C PRO A 152 3.77 18.29 -20.61
N VAL A 153 4.50 17.63 -19.72
CA VAL A 153 4.68 18.04 -18.32
C VAL A 153 6.16 18.33 -18.03
N HIS A 154 6.39 19.12 -16.99
CA HIS A 154 7.69 19.28 -16.36
C HIS A 154 8.14 17.98 -15.68
N GLY A 155 9.44 17.78 -15.52
CA GLY A 155 9.96 16.64 -14.77
C GLY A 155 11.46 16.69 -14.52
N HIS A 156 11.86 16.07 -13.41
CA HIS A 156 13.24 15.85 -13.04
C HIS A 156 13.93 14.89 -14.02
N ARG A 157 15.14 15.23 -14.47
CA ARG A 157 15.92 14.47 -15.46
C ARG A 157 17.35 14.17 -15.00
N HIS A 158 17.56 14.00 -13.70
CA HIS A 158 18.85 13.66 -13.08
C HIS A 158 19.98 14.60 -13.52
N GLY A 159 19.86 15.89 -13.16
CA GLY A 159 20.85 16.92 -13.48
C GLY A 159 20.82 17.43 -14.93
N ARG A 160 19.85 16.98 -15.74
CA ARG A 160 19.64 17.48 -17.11
C ARG A 160 18.44 18.44 -17.17
N ALA A 161 18.44 19.30 -18.19
CA ALA A 161 17.30 20.17 -18.46
C ALA A 161 16.01 19.35 -18.60
N CYS A 162 14.94 19.86 -17.99
CA CYS A 162 13.62 19.25 -17.91
C CYS A 162 13.12 18.71 -19.26
N ARG A 163 13.15 19.59 -20.27
CA ARG A 163 12.78 19.26 -21.64
C ARG A 163 13.61 20.12 -22.60
N PRO A 164 14.80 19.65 -22.99
CA PRO A 164 15.72 20.43 -23.78
C PRO A 164 15.14 20.76 -25.15
N ARG A 165 15.40 21.99 -25.59
CA ARG A 165 15.00 22.51 -26.90
C ARG A 165 16.05 22.12 -27.94
N ARG A 166 15.65 21.73 -29.16
CA ARG A 166 16.59 21.71 -30.30
C ARG A 166 16.93 23.16 -30.68
N ARG A 167 18.14 23.44 -31.20
CA ARG A 167 18.63 24.82 -31.41
C ARG A 167 17.67 25.71 -32.23
N ASP A 168 16.91 25.11 -33.15
CA ASP A 168 15.99 25.82 -34.06
C ASP A 168 14.51 25.68 -33.68
N ASP A 169 14.22 24.96 -32.59
CA ASP A 169 12.85 24.68 -32.19
C ASP A 169 12.24 25.88 -31.46
N GLN A 170 11.47 26.70 -32.20
CA GLN A 170 10.62 27.76 -31.63
C GLN A 170 9.18 27.29 -31.47
N THR A 171 8.91 25.97 -31.43
CA THR A 171 7.53 25.49 -31.30
C THR A 171 6.92 26.02 -30.01
N ARG A 172 5.92 26.87 -30.22
CA ARG A 172 4.98 27.29 -29.20
C ARG A 172 3.72 26.51 -29.41
N CYS A 173 3.05 26.18 -28.32
CA CYS A 173 1.71 25.68 -28.43
C CYS A 173 0.77 26.76 -29.00
N PRO A 174 -0.45 26.43 -29.43
CA PRO A 174 -1.44 27.41 -29.89
C PRO A 174 -1.71 28.55 -28.89
N HIS A 175 -1.46 28.32 -27.60
CA HIS A 175 -1.60 29.32 -26.52
C HIS A 175 -0.33 30.16 -26.29
N GLY A 176 0.66 30.08 -27.19
CA GLY A 176 1.89 30.88 -27.14
C GLY A 176 2.94 30.42 -26.12
N ARG A 177 2.68 29.36 -25.35
CA ARG A 177 3.63 28.82 -24.35
C ARG A 177 4.68 27.92 -25.01
N PRO A 178 5.93 27.93 -24.51
CA PRO A 178 6.98 27.06 -25.05
C PRO A 178 6.65 25.58 -24.79
N SER A 179 6.92 24.73 -25.79
CA SER A 179 6.82 23.27 -25.68
C SER A 179 8.04 22.61 -24.98
N TRP A 180 8.97 23.44 -24.49
CA TRP A 180 10.26 23.08 -23.93
C TRP A 180 10.49 23.77 -22.58
N CYS A 181 11.42 23.24 -21.78
CA CYS A 181 11.84 23.83 -20.52
C CYS A 181 13.35 23.57 -20.32
N GLY A 182 14.12 24.65 -20.25
CA GLY A 182 15.58 24.61 -20.06
C GLY A 182 16.01 24.48 -18.60
N ILE A 183 15.08 24.57 -17.65
CA ILE A 183 15.36 24.50 -16.21
C ILE A 183 15.78 23.08 -15.85
N VAL A 184 16.81 22.94 -15.03
CA VAL A 184 17.15 21.67 -14.37
C VAL A 184 16.37 21.65 -13.06
N HIS A 185 15.26 20.92 -13.02
CA HIS A 185 14.45 20.78 -11.81
C HIS A 185 15.12 19.81 -10.84
N ASP A 186 15.13 20.15 -9.55
CA ASP A 186 15.44 19.22 -8.47
C ASP A 186 14.34 18.15 -8.33
N GLU A 187 14.59 17.08 -7.57
CA GLU A 187 13.63 15.99 -7.41
C GLU A 187 12.32 16.46 -6.75
N ASP A 188 12.43 17.31 -5.75
CA ASP A 188 11.30 17.85 -4.96
C ASP A 188 10.71 19.17 -5.53
N ASP A 189 11.13 19.58 -6.73
CA ASP A 189 10.60 20.80 -7.35
C ASP A 189 9.09 20.67 -7.59
N HIS A 190 8.32 21.64 -7.07
CA HIS A 190 6.87 21.72 -7.22
C HIS A 190 6.39 21.79 -8.67
N ALA A 191 7.24 22.22 -9.60
CA ALA A 191 6.93 22.22 -11.02
C ALA A 191 6.87 20.79 -11.58
N ASN A 192 7.57 19.82 -11.00
CA ASN A 192 7.61 18.46 -11.54
C ASN A 192 6.21 17.85 -11.65
N GLY A 193 5.89 17.32 -12.82
CA GLY A 193 4.57 16.77 -13.13
C GLY A 193 3.51 17.80 -13.52
N ALA A 194 3.75 19.09 -13.32
CA ALA A 194 2.85 20.15 -13.78
C ALA A 194 2.88 20.27 -15.31
N PRO A 195 1.76 20.60 -15.96
CA PRO A 195 1.72 20.88 -17.39
C PRO A 195 2.62 22.05 -17.82
N LEU A 196 3.33 21.91 -18.95
CA LEU A 196 4.02 23.06 -19.59
C LEU A 196 3.00 24.12 -20.04
N CYS A 197 1.79 23.69 -20.40
CA CYS A 197 0.66 24.55 -20.72
C CYS A 197 -0.61 23.91 -20.20
N SER A 198 -1.28 24.58 -19.26
CA SER A 198 -2.56 24.13 -18.67
C SER A 198 -3.62 23.86 -19.74
N ASP A 199 -3.64 24.69 -20.77
CA ASP A 199 -4.67 24.70 -21.80
C ASP A 199 -4.42 23.63 -22.88
N CYS A 200 -3.18 23.17 -23.04
CA CYS A 200 -2.83 22.03 -23.90
C CYS A 200 -2.89 20.69 -23.20
N HIS A 201 -2.92 20.67 -21.88
CA HIS A 201 -2.99 19.44 -21.11
C HIS A 201 -4.43 18.99 -21.01
N ASP A 202 -4.70 17.76 -21.46
CA ASP A 202 -6.00 17.13 -21.38
C ASP A 202 -6.30 16.66 -19.95
N THR A 203 -6.58 17.66 -19.12
CA THR A 203 -6.90 17.47 -17.71
C THR A 203 -8.21 16.71 -17.52
N ALA A 204 -9.16 16.88 -18.44
CA ALA A 204 -10.43 16.17 -18.39
C ALA A 204 -10.21 14.66 -18.53
N SER A 205 -9.49 14.22 -19.56
CA SER A 205 -9.18 12.80 -19.74
C SER A 205 -8.27 12.25 -18.63
N ALA A 206 -7.35 13.07 -18.11
CA ALA A 206 -6.52 12.70 -16.96
C ALA A 206 -7.36 12.38 -15.71
N VAL A 207 -8.36 13.22 -15.40
CA VAL A 207 -9.30 12.98 -14.29
C VAL A 207 -10.16 11.75 -14.56
N MET A 208 -10.66 11.59 -15.79
CA MET A 208 -11.45 10.42 -16.16
C MET A 208 -10.64 9.12 -16.03
N TRP A 209 -9.37 9.12 -16.42
CA TRP A 209 -8.46 8.01 -16.20
C TRP A 209 -8.35 7.67 -14.71
N GLN A 210 -8.10 8.66 -13.86
CA GLN A 210 -7.95 8.45 -12.41
C GLN A 210 -9.21 7.86 -11.79
N TRP A 211 -10.37 8.38 -12.18
CA TRP A 211 -11.66 7.87 -11.72
C TRP A 211 -11.89 6.42 -12.13
N HIS A 212 -11.57 6.08 -13.38
CA HIS A 212 -11.81 4.75 -13.94
C HIS A 212 -10.68 3.75 -13.70
N ALA A 213 -9.53 4.15 -13.14
CA ALA A 213 -8.38 3.27 -12.96
C ALA A 213 -8.71 1.96 -12.19
N PRO A 214 -9.51 1.95 -11.10
CA PRO A 214 -9.90 0.72 -10.43
C PRO A 214 -10.78 -0.21 -11.29
N GLU A 215 -11.68 0.36 -12.08
CA GLU A 215 -12.56 -0.40 -12.98
C GLU A 215 -11.78 -0.95 -14.18
N LEU A 216 -10.85 -0.16 -14.72
CA LEU A 216 -9.93 -0.61 -15.78
C LEU A 216 -9.07 -1.78 -15.29
N TRP A 217 -8.56 -1.72 -14.05
CA TRP A 217 -7.85 -2.85 -13.45
C TRP A 217 -8.74 -4.10 -13.36
N ARG A 218 -9.99 -3.96 -12.89
CA ARG A 218 -10.95 -5.08 -12.81
C ARG A 218 -11.21 -5.69 -14.19
N ARG A 219 -11.42 -4.87 -15.22
CA ARG A 219 -11.62 -5.34 -16.60
C ARG A 219 -10.38 -6.01 -17.15
N PHE A 220 -9.20 -5.47 -16.86
CA PHE A 220 -7.92 -6.07 -17.24
C PHE A 220 -7.76 -7.48 -16.67
N THR A 221 -8.01 -7.70 -15.37
CA THR A 221 -7.85 -9.02 -14.77
C THR A 221 -8.87 -10.05 -15.27
N ILE A 222 -10.10 -9.62 -15.55
CA ILE A 222 -11.12 -10.47 -16.21
C ILE A 222 -10.67 -10.85 -17.63
N ALA A 223 -10.26 -9.87 -18.44
CA ALA A 223 -9.80 -10.10 -19.79
C ALA A 223 -8.54 -10.99 -19.84
N LEU A 224 -7.61 -10.80 -18.91
CA LEU A 224 -6.41 -11.62 -18.76
C LEU A 224 -6.79 -13.08 -18.47
N ARG A 225 -7.67 -13.33 -17.50
CA ARG A 225 -8.14 -14.68 -17.16
C ARG A 225 -8.78 -15.37 -18.36
N ARG A 226 -9.63 -14.65 -19.10
CA ARG A 226 -10.28 -15.14 -20.32
C ARG A 226 -9.29 -15.45 -21.43
N SER A 227 -8.31 -14.57 -21.65
CA SER A 227 -7.27 -14.74 -22.65
C SER A 227 -6.43 -15.99 -22.38
N ILE A 228 -6.13 -16.26 -21.10
CA ILE A 228 -5.40 -17.47 -20.70
C ILE A 228 -6.24 -18.71 -20.95
N ALA A 229 -7.51 -18.74 -20.53
CA ALA A 229 -8.38 -19.89 -20.77
C ALA A 229 -8.52 -20.19 -22.28
N HIS A 230 -8.66 -19.14 -23.09
CA HIS A 230 -8.69 -19.26 -24.54
C HIS A 230 -7.39 -19.85 -25.11
N HIS A 231 -6.23 -19.37 -24.66
CA HIS A 231 -4.92 -19.87 -25.10
C HIS A 231 -4.65 -21.32 -24.66
N LEU A 232 -5.19 -21.73 -23.52
CA LEU A 232 -5.12 -23.10 -23.01
C LEU A 232 -6.20 -24.03 -23.57
N HIS A 233 -7.10 -23.51 -24.43
CA HIS A 233 -8.22 -24.25 -25.00
C HIS A 233 -9.15 -24.89 -23.95
N VAL A 234 -9.35 -24.24 -22.80
CA VAL A 234 -10.26 -24.71 -21.74
C VAL A 234 -11.41 -23.74 -21.49
N PRO A 235 -12.57 -24.20 -21.00
CA PRO A 235 -13.63 -23.31 -20.53
C PRO A 235 -13.14 -22.42 -19.37
N GLU A 236 -13.58 -21.15 -19.33
CA GLU A 236 -13.20 -20.19 -18.27
C GLU A 236 -13.54 -20.71 -16.86
N ALA A 237 -14.63 -21.46 -16.74
CA ALA A 237 -15.09 -22.06 -15.49
C ALA A 237 -14.13 -23.13 -14.95
N SER A 238 -13.48 -23.89 -15.84
CA SER A 238 -12.52 -24.94 -15.49
C SER A 238 -11.07 -24.46 -15.45
N LEU A 239 -10.83 -23.16 -15.68
CA LEU A 239 -9.47 -22.62 -15.71
C LEU A 239 -8.72 -22.91 -14.40
N SER A 240 -9.37 -22.80 -13.24
CA SER A 240 -8.74 -23.02 -11.94
C SER A 240 -8.20 -24.43 -11.71
N GLU A 241 -8.70 -25.42 -12.46
CA GLU A 241 -8.19 -26.80 -12.42
C GLU A 241 -6.88 -26.92 -13.20
N HIS A 242 -6.69 -26.08 -14.21
CA HIS A 242 -5.57 -26.12 -15.13
C HIS A 242 -4.51 -25.08 -14.82
N ALA A 243 -4.90 -23.95 -14.22
CA ALA A 243 -4.14 -22.71 -14.20
C ALA A 243 -4.70 -21.68 -13.21
N SER A 244 -3.81 -21.00 -12.47
CA SER A 244 -4.20 -19.93 -11.55
C SER A 244 -3.33 -18.69 -11.75
N VAL A 245 -3.96 -17.52 -11.85
CA VAL A 245 -3.26 -16.23 -11.90
C VAL A 245 -3.33 -15.60 -10.53
N GLN A 246 -2.19 -15.54 -9.84
CA GLN A 246 -2.07 -14.86 -8.55
C GLN A 246 -1.30 -13.56 -8.75
N TYR A 247 -1.72 -12.49 -8.10
CA TYR A 247 -1.00 -11.23 -8.20
C TYR A 247 -1.05 -10.40 -6.93
N ALA A 248 0.03 -9.67 -6.68
CA ALA A 248 0.04 -8.52 -5.78
C ALA A 248 0.10 -7.25 -6.63
N LYS A 249 -0.81 -6.29 -6.36
CA LYS A 249 -0.84 -5.01 -7.05
C LYS A 249 -0.53 -3.86 -6.10
N VAL A 250 0.22 -2.89 -6.59
CA VAL A 250 0.46 -1.59 -5.95
C VAL A 250 0.00 -0.52 -6.91
N ALA A 251 -0.74 0.45 -6.38
CA ALA A 251 -1.11 1.66 -7.11
C ALA A 251 -0.24 2.80 -6.57
N GLU A 252 0.46 3.49 -7.45
CA GLU A 252 1.36 4.58 -7.09
C GLU A 252 1.09 5.79 -7.97
N TYR A 253 1.20 6.97 -7.37
CA TYR A 253 1.08 8.23 -8.08
C TYR A 253 2.41 8.56 -8.75
N GLN A 254 2.38 8.75 -10.06
CA GLN A 254 3.46 9.41 -10.77
C GLN A 254 3.57 10.86 -10.30
N THR A 255 4.74 11.48 -10.50
CA THR A 255 4.97 12.90 -10.20
C THR A 255 3.93 13.81 -10.86
N ARG A 256 3.39 13.43 -12.02
CA ARG A 256 2.27 14.10 -12.72
C ARG A 256 0.88 13.82 -12.15
N GLY A 257 0.79 13.27 -10.94
CA GLY A 257 -0.47 13.02 -10.22
C GLY A 257 -1.34 11.90 -10.79
N LEU A 258 -0.81 11.06 -11.69
CA LEU A 258 -1.55 9.97 -12.33
C LEU A 258 -1.17 8.61 -11.73
N ILE A 259 -2.18 7.77 -11.44
CA ILE A 259 -1.96 6.44 -10.93
C ILE A 259 -1.42 5.54 -12.04
N HIS A 260 -0.35 4.82 -11.74
CA HIS A 260 0.02 3.61 -12.45
C HIS A 260 -0.09 2.39 -11.53
N PHE A 261 -0.18 1.21 -12.12
CA PHE A 261 -0.18 -0.04 -11.38
C PHE A 261 1.12 -0.78 -11.59
N HIS A 262 1.74 -1.20 -10.50
CA HIS A 262 2.74 -2.27 -10.51
C HIS A 262 2.06 -3.56 -10.08
N ALA A 263 2.27 -4.61 -10.84
CA ALA A 263 1.76 -5.94 -10.52
C ALA A 263 2.88 -6.96 -10.60
N ARG A 264 3.03 -7.74 -9.53
CA ARG A 264 3.76 -9.01 -9.57
C ARG A 264 2.73 -10.09 -9.78
N ALA A 265 2.75 -10.71 -10.96
CA ALA A 265 1.85 -11.79 -11.31
C ALA A 265 2.62 -13.11 -11.40
N LEU A 266 2.14 -14.14 -10.70
CA LEU A 266 2.46 -15.53 -11.00
C LEU A 266 1.55 -15.94 -12.17
N PRO A 267 2.09 -16.14 -13.37
CA PRO A 267 1.35 -16.67 -14.50
C PRO A 267 0.92 -18.11 -14.20
N PRO A 268 -0.06 -18.59 -14.96
CA PRO A 268 -0.64 -19.89 -14.75
C PRO A 268 0.39 -21.02 -14.90
N VAL A 269 0.41 -21.92 -13.93
CA VAL A 269 1.00 -23.26 -14.09
C VAL A 269 0.07 -24.05 -14.99
N LEU A 270 0.62 -24.75 -15.99
CA LEU A 270 -0.08 -25.86 -16.64
C LEU A 270 -0.15 -27.01 -15.64
N GLY A 271 -1.29 -27.18 -14.98
CA GLY A 271 -1.49 -28.26 -14.02
C GLY A 271 -1.43 -29.63 -14.68
N HIS A 272 -0.29 -30.32 -14.59
CA HIS A 272 -0.32 -31.75 -14.35
C HIS A 272 -0.42 -31.95 -12.84
N ARG A 273 -1.64 -32.07 -12.33
CA ARG A 273 -1.85 -32.74 -11.04
C ARG A 273 -1.86 -34.25 -11.29
N VAL A 274 -0.92 -34.96 -10.68
CA VAL A 274 -1.15 -36.34 -10.21
C VAL A 274 -1.89 -36.24 -8.89
#